data_AF-A0A9R1RAM8-F1
#
_entry.id   AF-A0A9R1RAM8-F1
#
_cell.length_a   1.000
_cell.length_b   1.000
_cell.length_c   1.000
_cell.angle_alpha   90.00
_cell.angle_beta   90.00
_cell.angle_gamma   90.00
#
_symmetry.space_group_name_H-M   'P 1'
#
loop_
_entity.id
_entity.type
_entity.pdbx_description
1 polymer ?
#
loop_
_entity_poly.entity_id
_entity_poly.type
_entity_poly.pdbx_seq_one_letter_code
_entity_poly.pdbx_strand_id
1 'polypeptide(L)'
;MSSSPSMRISPPQEGEAKTNEELYQQFTNLVSSWPCSPALSNYQLYRHDNGWHSSLAPMVGTMVADACFAARPSDIIVATLPKSGTTWIKALLYSTVHRREHPADSCGHPFNIHGSHECIKFLEYQLYTQNRIPDLDELPDPRLFATHVPFVSLPRSVVASGCKIVYVCRDPKDTLISHWNFANKFRVRDGLEPLSVETAADYFCDGVSPFGPYWDHVLGYWRAHSANPEQVIGMRLAKFVGCPFSVEEEEVCAVDAIVKLCSFEHMTGLEATKGGKTELTFGVVENSSFFRRGQVGDWENHLSPETARKIDAISEAKFRGSATASLNLTVSPLGAALSDGTSSSTVLPPSIHAVNIGVHIDFKLDPISGNYSKWRCIMSFVFRKSGVESHVLVHFEPLQQTSQWCQDDFQILLMIYVQGDLRIGEYCRRLKALADELDKLDEHVSDKTLTLQLICGLSSWFQVMVLLLPMQVSFPNFV
;
A
#
# COMPACT_ATOMS: atom_id res chain seq x y z
N MET A 1 -11.87 -34.23 11.98
CA MET A 1 -12.02 -33.77 10.59
C MET A 1 -13.11 -32.73 10.60
N SER A 2 -12.75 -31.46 10.73
CA SER A 2 -13.68 -30.32 10.75
C SER A 2 -13.63 -29.68 9.37
N SER A 3 -14.73 -29.80 8.63
CA SER A 3 -14.90 -29.25 7.28
C SER A 3 -15.23 -27.76 7.38
N SER A 4 -14.37 -26.91 6.79
CA SER A 4 -14.65 -25.49 6.60
C SER A 4 -15.92 -25.27 5.77
N PRO A 5 -16.78 -24.30 6.12
CA PRO A 5 -18.00 -24.03 5.35
C PRO A 5 -17.61 -23.28 4.08
N SER A 6 -17.55 -23.99 2.96
CA SER A 6 -17.66 -23.38 1.65
C SER A 6 -19.04 -22.72 1.58
N MET A 7 -19.05 -21.41 1.33
CA MET A 7 -20.21 -20.53 1.28
C MET A 7 -21.19 -21.04 0.19
N ARG A 8 -22.07 -21.99 0.55
CA ARG A 8 -23.15 -22.47 -0.31
C ARG A 8 -24.19 -21.36 -0.37
N ILE A 9 -24.24 -20.69 -1.52
CA ILE A 9 -25.29 -19.74 -1.85
C ILE A 9 -26.58 -20.56 -2.04
N SER A 10 -27.46 -20.54 -1.04
CA SER A 10 -28.80 -21.12 -1.15
C SER A 10 -29.62 -20.35 -2.19
N PRO A 11 -30.40 -21.02 -3.05
CA PRO A 11 -31.29 -20.33 -3.97
C PRO A 11 -32.37 -19.56 -3.19
N PRO A 12 -32.75 -18.36 -3.64
CA PRO A 12 -33.79 -17.56 -2.98
C PRO A 12 -35.13 -18.30 -2.97
N GLN A 13 -35.95 -18.08 -1.93
CA GLN A 13 -37.31 -18.60 -1.88
C GLN A 13 -38.13 -18.01 -3.03
N GLU A 14 -39.07 -18.78 -3.59
CA GLU A 14 -39.77 -18.47 -4.85
C GLU A 14 -40.46 -17.09 -4.87
N GLY A 15 -40.91 -16.58 -3.71
CA GLY A 15 -41.47 -15.23 -3.56
C GLY A 15 -40.44 -14.09 -3.49
N GLU A 16 -39.27 -14.34 -2.89
CA GLU A 16 -38.14 -13.39 -2.84
C GLU A 16 -37.42 -13.32 -4.19
N ALA A 17 -37.33 -14.45 -4.90
CA ALA A 17 -36.73 -14.51 -6.23
C ALA A 17 -37.45 -13.57 -7.22
N LYS A 18 -38.79 -13.55 -7.16
CA LYS A 18 -39.62 -12.69 -8.02
C LYS A 18 -39.45 -11.20 -7.70
N THR A 19 -39.35 -10.84 -6.42
CA THR A 19 -39.12 -9.44 -6.00
C THR A 19 -37.70 -8.97 -6.32
N ASN A 20 -36.70 -9.85 -6.20
CA ASN A 20 -35.33 -9.56 -6.63
C ASN A 20 -35.25 -9.31 -8.13
N GLU A 21 -35.88 -10.15 -8.95
CA GLU A 21 -35.91 -10.00 -10.40
C GLU A 21 -36.57 -8.68 -10.81
N GLU A 22 -37.67 -8.29 -10.16
CA GLU A 22 -38.33 -6.99 -10.38
C GLU A 22 -37.39 -5.81 -10.06
N LEU A 23 -36.66 -5.85 -8.94
CA LEU A 23 -35.69 -4.82 -8.55
C LEU A 23 -34.54 -4.70 -9.55
N TYR A 24 -33.95 -5.83 -9.95
CA TYR A 24 -32.89 -5.87 -10.95
C TYR A 24 -33.39 -5.34 -12.31
N GLN A 25 -34.60 -5.71 -12.71
CA GLN A 25 -35.19 -5.24 -13.96
C GLN A 25 -35.45 -3.72 -13.92
N GLN A 26 -35.92 -3.20 -12.79
CA GLN A 26 -36.12 -1.76 -12.59
C GLN A 26 -34.81 -0.99 -12.79
N PHE A 27 -33.73 -1.40 -12.12
CA PHE A 27 -32.43 -0.76 -12.28
C PHE A 27 -31.83 -0.99 -13.66
N THR A 28 -32.02 -2.15 -14.26
CA THR A 28 -31.58 -2.43 -15.64
C THR A 28 -32.24 -1.47 -16.63
N ASN A 29 -33.55 -1.25 -16.51
CA ASN A 29 -34.28 -0.31 -17.36
C ASN A 29 -33.78 1.13 -17.16
N LEU A 30 -33.53 1.52 -15.90
CA LEU A 30 -32.99 2.83 -15.58
C LEU A 30 -31.60 3.05 -16.17
N VAL A 31 -30.65 2.15 -15.92
CA VAL A 31 -29.27 2.25 -16.43
C VAL A 31 -29.25 2.23 -17.96
N SER A 32 -30.09 1.41 -18.59
CA SER A 32 -30.19 1.35 -20.05
C SER A 32 -30.68 2.65 -20.69
N SER A 33 -31.32 3.54 -19.92
CA SER A 33 -31.73 4.87 -20.38
C SER A 33 -30.64 5.93 -20.26
N TRP A 34 -29.54 5.65 -19.55
CA TRP A 34 -28.44 6.60 -19.35
C TRP A 34 -27.55 6.73 -20.60
N PRO A 35 -26.88 7.87 -20.77
CA PRO A 35 -25.90 8.04 -21.84
C PRO A 35 -24.84 6.94 -21.77
N CYS A 36 -24.57 6.30 -22.90
CA CYS A 36 -23.51 5.30 -23.02
C CYS A 36 -22.44 5.72 -24.02
N SER A 37 -21.24 5.17 -23.88
CA SER A 37 -20.11 5.41 -24.77
C SER A 37 -19.35 4.11 -25.03
N PRO A 38 -18.69 4.00 -26.20
CA PRO A 38 -17.69 2.96 -26.43
C PRO A 38 -16.58 3.04 -25.38
N ALA A 39 -15.92 1.92 -25.12
CA ALA A 39 -14.92 1.82 -24.06
C ALA A 39 -13.77 0.88 -24.43
N LEU A 40 -12.85 0.71 -23.47
CA LEU A 40 -11.64 -0.12 -23.60
C LEU A 40 -11.93 -1.61 -23.82
N SER A 41 -13.14 -2.07 -23.49
CA SER A 41 -13.58 -3.45 -23.62
C SER A 41 -14.74 -3.57 -24.62
N ASN A 42 -15.22 -4.79 -24.86
CA ASN A 42 -16.38 -5.02 -25.74
C ASN A 42 -17.70 -4.50 -25.15
N TYR A 43 -17.70 -4.11 -23.87
CA TYR A 43 -18.86 -3.60 -23.19
C TYR A 43 -18.96 -2.08 -23.32
N GLN A 44 -20.15 -1.60 -23.62
CA GLN A 44 -20.49 -0.19 -23.49
C GLN A 44 -20.40 0.23 -22.02
N LEU A 45 -19.94 1.46 -21.79
CA LEU A 45 -19.98 2.08 -20.48
C LEU A 45 -21.12 3.09 -20.42
N TYR A 46 -21.95 2.96 -19.41
CA TYR A 46 -23.02 3.89 -19.08
C TYR A 46 -22.48 4.93 -18.11
N ARG A 47 -22.90 6.19 -18.27
CA ARG A 47 -22.52 7.30 -17.40
C ARG A 47 -23.60 7.50 -16.33
N HIS A 48 -23.26 7.18 -15.10
CA HIS A 48 -24.09 7.45 -13.93
C HIS A 48 -24.26 8.98 -13.72
N ASP A 49 -25.34 9.41 -13.07
CA ASP A 49 -25.63 10.84 -12.82
C ASP A 49 -24.49 11.57 -12.05
N ASN A 50 -23.88 10.88 -11.10
CA ASN A 50 -22.66 11.31 -10.39
C ASN A 50 -21.38 11.36 -11.28
N GLY A 51 -21.49 11.11 -12.58
CA GLY A 51 -20.45 11.32 -13.57
C GLY A 51 -19.47 10.16 -13.79
N TRP A 52 -19.60 9.05 -13.05
CA TRP A 52 -18.75 7.87 -13.22
C TRP A 52 -19.31 6.87 -14.23
N HIS A 53 -18.43 6.02 -14.77
CA HIS A 53 -18.78 5.10 -15.86
C HIS A 53 -18.68 3.64 -15.43
N SER A 54 -19.56 2.76 -15.90
CA SER A 54 -19.39 1.30 -15.75
C SER A 54 -20.25 0.54 -16.75
N SER A 55 -20.00 -0.75 -16.94
CA SER A 55 -20.87 -1.58 -17.77
C SER A 55 -22.20 -1.85 -17.04
N LEU A 56 -23.21 -2.26 -17.81
CA LEU A 56 -24.58 -2.43 -17.32
C LEU A 56 -24.65 -3.29 -16.04
N ALA A 57 -24.06 -4.48 -16.06
CA ALA A 57 -24.21 -5.42 -14.94
C ALA A 57 -23.57 -4.93 -13.62
N PRO A 58 -22.31 -4.47 -13.57
CA PRO A 58 -21.76 -3.88 -12.33
C PRO A 58 -22.47 -2.60 -11.90
N MET A 59 -22.96 -1.79 -12.84
CA MET A 59 -23.72 -0.59 -12.50
C MET A 59 -25.04 -0.94 -11.80
N VAL A 60 -25.81 -1.89 -12.35
CA VAL A 60 -27.01 -2.43 -11.71
C VAL A 60 -26.68 -3.07 -10.37
N GLY A 61 -25.62 -3.89 -10.30
CA GLY A 61 -25.17 -4.53 -9.07
C GLY A 61 -24.81 -3.52 -7.97
N THR A 62 -24.24 -2.37 -8.35
CA THR A 62 -23.97 -1.25 -7.42
C THR A 62 -25.26 -0.66 -6.85
N MET A 63 -26.28 -0.45 -7.69
CA MET A 63 -27.56 0.12 -7.26
C MET A 63 -28.36 -0.83 -6.38
N VAL A 64 -28.35 -2.13 -6.70
CA VAL A 64 -28.94 -3.16 -5.83
C VAL A 64 -28.18 -3.24 -4.51
N ALA A 65 -26.84 -3.17 -4.53
CA ALA A 65 -26.06 -3.14 -3.31
C ALA A 65 -26.41 -1.91 -2.44
N ASP A 66 -26.61 -0.71 -3.01
CA ASP A 66 -27.08 0.45 -2.22
C ASP A 66 -28.45 0.19 -1.56
N ALA A 67 -29.36 -0.46 -2.27
CA ALA A 67 -30.70 -0.75 -1.76
C ALA A 67 -30.71 -1.85 -0.67
N CYS A 68 -29.82 -2.83 -0.76
CA CYS A 68 -29.97 -4.10 -0.03
C CYS A 68 -28.78 -4.47 0.87
N PHE A 69 -27.60 -3.87 0.68
CA PHE A 69 -26.45 -4.19 1.52
C PHE A 69 -26.60 -3.55 2.90
N ALA A 70 -26.66 -4.37 3.94
CA ALA A 70 -26.69 -3.93 5.33
C ALA A 70 -25.28 -4.01 5.94
N ALA A 71 -24.55 -2.89 5.90
CA ALA A 71 -23.22 -2.82 6.49
C ALA A 71 -23.27 -2.90 8.03
N ARG A 72 -22.32 -3.64 8.61
CA ARG A 72 -22.05 -3.69 10.05
C ARG A 72 -20.90 -2.76 10.40
N PRO A 73 -20.83 -2.20 11.62
CA PRO A 73 -19.68 -1.41 12.06
C PRO A 73 -18.34 -2.17 12.02
N SER A 74 -18.39 -3.50 12.16
CA SER A 74 -17.26 -4.42 12.10
C SER A 74 -16.82 -4.76 10.68
N ASP A 75 -17.58 -4.40 9.64
CA ASP A 75 -17.21 -4.69 8.25
C ASP A 75 -15.93 -3.93 7.86
N ILE A 76 -15.17 -4.51 6.92
CA ILE A 76 -14.03 -3.86 6.30
C ILE A 76 -14.21 -3.90 4.77
N ILE A 77 -14.28 -2.72 4.16
CA ILE A 77 -14.45 -2.55 2.72
C ILE A 77 -13.13 -2.17 2.08
N VAL A 78 -12.65 -2.99 1.15
CA VAL A 78 -11.53 -2.64 0.27
C VAL A 78 -12.05 -1.88 -0.93
N ALA A 79 -11.68 -0.61 -1.07
CA ALA A 79 -12.04 0.23 -2.19
C ALA A 79 -10.80 0.55 -3.05
N THR A 80 -10.92 0.40 -4.36
CA THR A 80 -9.84 0.75 -5.31
C THR A 80 -10.46 1.13 -6.64
N LEU A 81 -9.80 1.96 -7.45
CA LEU A 81 -10.11 1.94 -8.88
C LEU A 81 -9.59 0.61 -9.48
N PRO A 82 -10.23 0.02 -10.51
CA PRO A 82 -9.70 -1.17 -11.15
C PRO A 82 -8.21 -1.03 -11.50
N LYS A 83 -7.44 -2.08 -11.18
CA LYS A 83 -6.01 -2.21 -11.50
C LYS A 83 -5.04 -1.33 -10.69
N SER A 84 -5.52 -0.73 -9.60
CA SER A 84 -4.69 0.02 -8.64
C SER A 84 -4.14 -0.82 -7.47
N GLY A 85 -4.13 -2.16 -7.57
CA GLY A 85 -3.54 -3.05 -6.54
C GLY A 85 -4.54 -3.89 -5.74
N THR A 86 -5.79 -4.00 -6.19
CA THR A 86 -6.89 -4.69 -5.48
C THR A 86 -6.57 -6.12 -5.07
N THR A 87 -5.98 -6.93 -5.96
CA THR A 87 -5.60 -8.32 -5.70
C THR A 87 -4.62 -8.42 -4.53
N TRP A 88 -3.67 -7.51 -4.47
CA TRP A 88 -2.62 -7.47 -3.44
C TRP A 88 -3.15 -6.98 -2.09
N ILE A 89 -3.90 -5.88 -2.07
CA ILE A 89 -4.47 -5.38 -0.81
C ILE A 89 -5.52 -6.34 -0.24
N LYS A 90 -6.29 -7.04 -1.08
CA LYS A 90 -7.18 -8.11 -0.62
C LYS A 90 -6.40 -9.24 0.06
N ALA A 91 -5.28 -9.66 -0.52
CA ALA A 91 -4.44 -10.68 0.06
C ALA A 91 -3.88 -10.25 1.42
N LEU A 92 -3.29 -9.05 1.48
CA LEU A 92 -2.77 -8.47 2.73
C LEU A 92 -3.84 -8.33 3.81
N LEU A 93 -5.02 -7.81 3.46
CA LEU A 93 -6.11 -7.64 4.42
C LEU A 93 -6.59 -8.97 4.97
N TYR A 94 -6.87 -9.94 4.09
CA TYR A 94 -7.32 -11.26 4.49
C TYR A 94 -6.32 -11.94 5.42
N SER A 95 -5.05 -11.99 5.01
CA SER A 95 -3.98 -12.58 5.83
C SER A 95 -3.75 -11.81 7.12
N THR A 96 -4.00 -10.51 7.18
CA THR A 96 -3.88 -9.73 8.43
C THR A 96 -5.01 -10.04 9.41
N VAL A 97 -6.26 -10.03 8.92
CA VAL A 97 -7.46 -10.21 9.76
C VAL A 97 -7.58 -11.65 10.24
N HIS A 98 -7.36 -12.62 9.36
CA HIS A 98 -7.52 -14.05 9.67
C HIS A 98 -6.23 -14.75 10.10
N ARG A 99 -5.12 -14.06 10.35
CA ARG A 99 -3.80 -14.67 10.67
C ARG A 99 -3.81 -15.70 11.81
N ARG A 100 -4.72 -15.56 12.78
CA ARG A 100 -4.83 -16.49 13.91
C ARG A 100 -5.54 -17.79 13.52
N GLU A 101 -6.56 -17.67 12.66
CA GLU A 101 -7.30 -18.81 12.11
C GLU A 101 -6.51 -19.49 11.00
N HIS A 102 -5.77 -18.69 10.22
CA HIS A 102 -5.05 -19.07 9.01
C HIS A 102 -3.62 -18.51 9.09
N PRO A 103 -2.73 -19.15 9.87
CA PRO A 103 -1.32 -18.75 9.94
C PRO A 103 -0.66 -18.75 8.56
N ALA A 104 0.22 -17.78 8.32
CA ALA A 104 0.80 -17.55 6.99
C ALA A 104 1.68 -18.71 6.48
N ASP A 105 2.24 -19.50 7.39
CA ASP A 105 3.07 -20.68 7.13
C ASP A 105 2.25 -21.99 7.10
N SER A 106 0.95 -21.93 7.33
CA SER A 106 0.09 -23.11 7.35
C SER A 106 -0.05 -23.73 5.95
N CYS A 107 0.15 -25.04 5.86
CA CYS A 107 -0.13 -25.80 4.63
C CYS A 107 -1.62 -25.75 4.24
N GLY A 108 -2.51 -25.46 5.20
CA GLY A 108 -3.94 -25.27 4.98
C GLY A 108 -4.36 -23.83 4.70
N HIS A 109 -3.42 -22.91 4.43
CA HIS A 109 -3.78 -21.51 4.17
C HIS A 109 -4.72 -21.40 2.94
N PRO A 110 -5.82 -20.63 3.00
CA PRO A 110 -6.81 -20.55 1.93
C PRO A 110 -6.26 -20.19 0.54
N PHE A 111 -5.18 -19.41 0.49
CA PHE A 111 -4.51 -19.06 -0.78
C PHE A 111 -3.91 -20.24 -1.55
N ASN A 112 -3.78 -21.43 -0.93
CA ASN A 112 -3.39 -22.63 -1.65
C ASN A 112 -4.50 -23.16 -2.58
N ILE A 113 -5.75 -22.77 -2.33
CA ILE A 113 -6.94 -23.26 -3.07
C ILE A 113 -7.68 -22.10 -3.75
N HIS A 114 -7.78 -20.95 -3.09
CA HIS A 114 -8.59 -19.81 -3.51
C HIS A 114 -7.73 -18.58 -3.78
N GLY A 115 -8.02 -17.86 -4.86
CA GLY A 115 -7.44 -16.54 -5.10
C GLY A 115 -7.98 -15.48 -4.14
N SER A 116 -7.29 -14.34 -4.04
CA SER A 116 -7.73 -13.26 -3.13
C SER A 116 -9.10 -12.66 -3.48
N HIS A 117 -9.53 -12.78 -4.74
CA HIS A 117 -10.88 -12.39 -5.19
C HIS A 117 -11.99 -13.35 -4.76
N GLU A 118 -11.65 -14.58 -4.39
CA GLU A 118 -12.58 -15.57 -3.82
C GLU A 118 -12.68 -15.41 -2.31
N CYS A 119 -11.58 -15.04 -1.65
CA CYS A 119 -11.53 -14.75 -0.22
C CYS A 119 -12.22 -13.43 0.17
N ILE A 120 -12.08 -12.38 -0.65
CA ILE A 120 -12.74 -11.09 -0.45
C ILE A 120 -13.51 -10.74 -1.73
N LYS A 121 -14.83 -10.96 -1.70
CA LYS A 121 -15.70 -10.80 -2.87
C LYS A 121 -16.10 -9.34 -3.10
N PHE A 122 -16.25 -8.99 -4.38
CA PHE A 122 -16.79 -7.69 -4.77
C PHE A 122 -18.31 -7.62 -4.60
N LEU A 123 -18.81 -6.49 -4.12
CA LEU A 123 -20.25 -6.23 -4.07
C LEU A 123 -20.86 -6.27 -5.47
N GLU A 124 -20.34 -5.46 -6.39
CA GLU A 124 -20.92 -5.22 -7.72
C GLU A 124 -20.49 -6.23 -8.80
N TYR A 125 -19.47 -7.04 -8.54
CA TYR A 125 -18.95 -8.01 -9.51
C TYR A 125 -19.21 -9.47 -9.17
N GLN A 126 -19.51 -9.81 -7.91
CA GLN A 126 -19.62 -11.19 -7.46
C GLN A 126 -20.85 -11.45 -6.60
N LEU A 127 -21.19 -10.53 -5.70
CA LEU A 127 -22.26 -10.73 -4.71
C LEU A 127 -23.64 -10.32 -5.26
N TYR A 128 -23.79 -9.07 -5.67
CA TYR A 128 -25.05 -8.52 -6.18
C TYR A 128 -25.11 -8.65 -7.70
N THR A 129 -25.26 -9.88 -8.19
CA THR A 129 -25.25 -10.19 -9.63
C THR A 129 -26.32 -11.22 -9.99
N GLN A 130 -26.74 -11.26 -11.26
CA GLN A 130 -27.63 -12.30 -11.79
C GLN A 130 -28.95 -12.45 -10.98
N ASN A 131 -29.60 -11.33 -10.64
CA ASN A 131 -30.83 -11.30 -9.85
C ASN A 131 -30.71 -11.89 -8.44
N ARG A 132 -29.48 -12.03 -7.92
CA ARG A 132 -29.23 -12.58 -6.58
C ARG A 132 -28.94 -11.48 -5.57
N ILE A 133 -29.63 -11.55 -4.45
CA ILE A 133 -29.33 -10.82 -3.23
C ILE A 133 -28.81 -11.86 -2.23
N PRO A 134 -27.51 -11.85 -1.87
CA PRO A 134 -26.99 -12.84 -0.95
C PRO A 134 -27.42 -12.53 0.48
N ASP A 135 -27.74 -13.59 1.23
CA ASP A 135 -27.80 -13.50 2.68
C ASP A 135 -26.37 -13.44 3.23
N LEU A 136 -26.03 -12.29 3.83
CA LEU A 136 -24.73 -12.01 4.41
C LEU A 136 -24.78 -11.99 5.94
N ASP A 137 -25.93 -12.29 6.54
CA ASP A 137 -26.12 -12.13 7.98
C ASP A 137 -25.49 -13.28 8.79
N GLU A 138 -25.41 -14.47 8.20
CA GLU A 138 -24.77 -15.63 8.83
C GLU A 138 -23.23 -15.59 8.75
N LEU A 139 -22.65 -14.60 8.06
CA LEU A 139 -21.19 -14.47 7.99
C LEU A 139 -20.61 -13.96 9.32
N PRO A 140 -19.50 -14.55 9.80
CA PRO A 140 -18.84 -14.11 11.02
C PRO A 140 -18.20 -12.74 10.84
N ASP A 141 -18.14 -11.98 11.93
CA ASP A 141 -17.44 -10.71 11.98
C ASP A 141 -15.93 -10.89 12.21
N PRO A 142 -15.08 -10.00 11.66
CA PRO A 142 -15.42 -8.94 10.71
C PRO A 142 -15.64 -9.50 9.29
N ARG A 143 -16.66 -9.01 8.59
CA ARG A 143 -16.87 -9.40 7.17
C ARG A 143 -16.00 -8.54 6.26
N LEU A 144 -15.37 -9.20 5.29
CA LEU A 144 -14.46 -8.56 4.33
C LEU A 144 -15.12 -8.47 2.95
N PHE A 145 -15.28 -7.26 2.44
CA PHE A 145 -15.82 -7.02 1.09
C PHE A 145 -14.92 -6.10 0.30
N ALA A 146 -15.16 -6.03 -1.00
CA ALA A 146 -14.48 -5.07 -1.86
C ALA A 146 -15.43 -4.40 -2.84
N THR A 147 -14.97 -3.27 -3.36
CA THR A 147 -15.70 -2.52 -4.38
C THR A 147 -14.76 -1.65 -5.22
N HIS A 148 -15.19 -1.40 -6.45
CA HIS A 148 -14.63 -0.41 -7.35
C HIS A 148 -15.48 0.86 -7.45
N VAL A 149 -16.58 0.93 -6.70
CA VAL A 149 -17.53 2.04 -6.76
C VAL A 149 -16.91 3.32 -6.18
N PRO A 150 -17.11 4.50 -6.80
CA PRO A 150 -16.67 5.77 -6.22
C PRO A 150 -17.31 6.04 -4.86
N PHE A 151 -16.61 6.74 -3.97
CA PHE A 151 -17.08 7.00 -2.60
C PHE A 151 -18.52 7.55 -2.53
N VAL A 152 -18.85 8.48 -3.42
CA VAL A 152 -20.18 9.14 -3.50
C VAL A 152 -21.33 8.21 -3.88
N SER A 153 -21.04 6.98 -4.30
CA SER A 153 -22.04 5.98 -4.73
C SER A 153 -21.88 4.66 -3.99
N LEU A 154 -21.07 4.62 -2.92
CA LEU A 154 -21.06 3.50 -2.00
C LEU A 154 -22.46 3.31 -1.38
N PRO A 155 -22.82 2.07 -1.01
CA PRO A 155 -24.05 1.82 -0.26
C PRO A 155 -24.16 2.76 0.94
N ARG A 156 -25.31 3.43 1.10
CA ARG A 156 -25.54 4.39 2.19
C ARG A 156 -25.28 3.78 3.57
N SER A 157 -25.55 2.48 3.74
CA SER A 157 -25.27 1.72 4.95
C SER A 157 -23.78 1.70 5.32
N VAL A 158 -22.86 1.62 4.34
CA VAL A 158 -21.41 1.62 4.56
C VAL A 158 -20.94 2.95 5.16
N VAL A 159 -21.44 4.06 4.63
CA VAL A 159 -21.10 5.39 5.14
C VAL A 159 -21.70 5.58 6.55
N ALA A 160 -22.95 5.18 6.73
CA ALA A 160 -23.69 5.36 7.98
C ALA A 160 -23.21 4.46 9.14
N SER A 161 -22.72 3.25 8.85
CA SER A 161 -22.31 2.29 9.89
C SER A 161 -20.99 2.66 10.56
N GLY A 162 -20.18 3.52 9.94
CA GLY A 162 -18.83 3.82 10.42
C GLY A 162 -17.81 2.71 10.17
N CYS A 163 -18.14 1.70 9.36
CA CYS A 163 -17.25 0.58 9.07
C CYS A 163 -15.97 1.02 8.34
N LYS A 164 -14.90 0.24 8.46
CA LYS A 164 -13.58 0.65 7.97
C LYS A 164 -13.49 0.52 6.45
N ILE A 165 -12.96 1.55 5.80
CA ILE A 165 -12.73 1.58 4.35
C ILE A 165 -11.24 1.68 4.07
N VAL A 166 -10.66 0.62 3.51
CA VAL A 166 -9.27 0.56 3.07
C VAL A 166 -9.21 0.97 1.61
N TYR A 167 -8.70 2.18 1.34
CA TYR A 167 -8.53 2.69 -0.02
C TYR A 167 -7.08 2.57 -0.49
N VAL A 168 -6.87 2.07 -1.71
CA VAL A 168 -5.55 2.08 -2.37
C VAL A 168 -5.65 2.76 -3.72
N CYS A 169 -4.72 3.69 -3.95
CA CYS A 169 -4.49 4.31 -5.25
C CYS A 169 -3.09 3.99 -5.76
N ARG A 170 -2.89 4.18 -7.07
CA ARG A 170 -1.65 3.91 -7.79
C ARG A 170 -1.47 5.00 -8.83
N ASP A 171 -0.23 5.35 -9.20
CA ASP A 171 0.05 6.30 -10.29
C ASP A 171 -0.89 6.07 -11.50
N PRO A 172 -1.52 7.14 -12.04
CA PRO A 172 -2.53 7.02 -13.08
C PRO A 172 -2.01 6.41 -14.38
N LYS A 173 -0.75 6.68 -14.75
CA LYS A 173 -0.11 6.16 -15.98
C LYS A 173 0.06 4.65 -15.89
N ASP A 174 0.56 4.18 -14.76
CA ASP A 174 0.71 2.77 -14.45
C ASP A 174 -0.64 2.04 -14.33
N THR A 175 -1.65 2.72 -13.76
CA THR A 175 -3.02 2.20 -13.66
C THR A 175 -3.62 2.01 -15.07
N LEU A 176 -3.48 3.01 -15.95
CA LEU A 176 -3.87 2.93 -17.35
C LEU A 176 -3.22 1.74 -18.06
N ILE A 177 -1.89 1.60 -18.00
CA ILE A 177 -1.20 0.50 -18.69
C ILE A 177 -1.63 -0.87 -18.16
N SER A 178 -1.84 -0.99 -16.85
CA SER A 178 -2.35 -2.21 -16.25
C SER A 178 -3.78 -2.54 -16.73
N HIS A 179 -4.63 -1.53 -16.87
CA HIS A 179 -5.99 -1.68 -17.38
C HIS A 179 -6.03 -2.00 -18.87
N TRP A 180 -5.27 -1.30 -19.69
CA TRP A 180 -5.15 -1.54 -21.12
C TRP A 180 -4.70 -2.97 -21.43
N ASN A 181 -3.63 -3.45 -20.79
CA ASN A 181 -3.17 -4.83 -20.94
C ASN A 181 -4.24 -5.84 -20.53
N PHE A 182 -4.92 -5.58 -19.40
CA PHE A 182 -5.98 -6.47 -18.91
C PHE A 182 -7.14 -6.51 -19.89
N ALA A 183 -7.65 -5.36 -20.34
CA ALA A 183 -8.74 -5.25 -21.30
C ALA A 183 -8.40 -5.95 -22.64
N ASN A 184 -7.18 -5.79 -23.15
CA ASN A 184 -6.75 -6.44 -24.38
C ASN A 184 -6.76 -7.97 -24.30
N LYS A 185 -6.51 -8.58 -23.13
CA LYS A 185 -6.69 -10.04 -22.96
C LYS A 185 -8.15 -10.46 -23.21
N PHE A 186 -9.12 -9.67 -22.74
CA PHE A 186 -10.54 -9.93 -22.98
C PHE A 186 -10.93 -9.70 -24.44
N ARG A 187 -10.44 -8.62 -25.05
CA ARG A 187 -10.70 -8.33 -26.46
C ARG A 187 -10.26 -9.49 -27.36
N VAL A 188 -9.02 -9.96 -27.16
CA VAL A 188 -8.46 -11.09 -27.93
C VAL A 188 -9.26 -12.36 -27.68
N ARG A 189 -9.61 -12.67 -26.42
CA ARG A 189 -10.46 -13.81 -26.07
C ARG A 189 -11.81 -13.76 -26.78
N ASP A 190 -12.38 -12.57 -26.90
CA ASP A 190 -13.69 -12.34 -27.53
C ASP A 190 -13.57 -12.12 -29.06
N GLY A 191 -12.40 -12.41 -29.66
CA GLY A 191 -12.18 -12.38 -31.11
C GLY A 191 -12.02 -10.98 -31.71
N LEU A 192 -11.75 -9.96 -30.90
CA LEU A 192 -11.50 -8.59 -31.37
C LEU A 192 -10.02 -8.25 -31.41
N GLU A 193 -9.68 -7.32 -32.30
CA GLU A 193 -8.34 -6.73 -32.36
C GLU A 193 -7.98 -6.00 -31.05
N PRO A 194 -6.73 -6.14 -30.56
CA PRO A 194 -6.24 -5.37 -29.42
C PRO A 194 -6.39 -3.86 -29.66
N LEU A 195 -6.80 -3.14 -28.62
CA LEU A 195 -6.85 -1.68 -28.65
C LEU A 195 -5.42 -1.11 -28.59
N SER A 196 -5.15 -0.04 -29.32
CA SER A 196 -3.88 0.68 -29.17
C SER A 196 -3.79 1.37 -27.81
N VAL A 197 -2.55 1.60 -27.35
CA VAL A 197 -2.32 2.26 -26.06
C VAL A 197 -2.71 3.74 -26.11
N GLU A 198 -2.57 4.40 -27.25
CA GLU A 198 -2.95 5.80 -27.47
C GLU A 198 -4.46 5.97 -27.35
N THR A 199 -5.24 5.10 -28.02
CA THR A 199 -6.70 5.11 -27.91
C THR A 199 -7.13 4.84 -26.48
N ALA A 200 -6.43 3.94 -25.78
CA ALA A 200 -6.72 3.66 -24.38
C ALA A 200 -6.44 4.86 -23.47
N ALA A 201 -5.35 5.58 -23.74
CA ALA A 201 -4.98 6.78 -23.02
C ALA A 201 -5.98 7.91 -23.23
N ASP A 202 -6.52 8.08 -24.43
CA ASP A 202 -7.54 9.08 -24.72
C ASP A 202 -8.82 8.82 -23.94
N TYR A 203 -9.37 7.59 -23.98
CA TYR A 203 -10.51 7.23 -23.14
C TYR A 203 -10.25 7.48 -21.65
N PHE A 204 -9.07 7.14 -21.16
CA PHE A 204 -8.70 7.35 -19.75
C PHE A 204 -8.60 8.84 -19.39
N CYS A 205 -8.00 9.67 -20.25
CA CYS A 205 -7.89 11.11 -20.06
C CYS A 205 -9.26 11.80 -20.09
N ASP A 206 -10.15 11.34 -20.96
CA ASP A 206 -11.54 11.82 -21.07
C ASP A 206 -12.41 11.32 -19.91
N GLY A 207 -11.88 10.45 -19.04
CA GLY A 207 -12.56 9.91 -17.87
C GLY A 207 -13.51 8.75 -18.18
N VAL A 208 -13.52 8.25 -19.43
CA VAL A 208 -14.34 7.14 -19.91
C VAL A 208 -13.62 5.82 -19.66
N SER A 209 -13.59 5.41 -18.40
CA SER A 209 -13.02 4.12 -17.95
C SER A 209 -13.90 3.50 -16.86
N PRO A 210 -13.82 2.16 -16.63
CA PRO A 210 -14.61 1.54 -15.57
C PRO A 210 -14.34 2.18 -14.20
N PHE A 211 -15.41 2.72 -13.62
CA PHE A 211 -15.50 3.55 -12.41
C PHE A 211 -14.70 4.87 -12.45
N GLY A 212 -14.16 5.22 -13.61
CA GLY A 212 -13.56 6.53 -13.86
C GLY A 212 -14.61 7.63 -13.95
N PRO A 213 -14.21 8.91 -13.87
CA PRO A 213 -12.83 9.38 -14.07
C PRO A 213 -11.87 9.06 -12.90
N TYR A 214 -10.62 8.69 -13.22
CA TYR A 214 -9.61 8.28 -12.22
C TYR A 214 -9.44 9.32 -11.10
N TRP A 215 -9.26 10.59 -11.47
CA TRP A 215 -8.94 11.66 -10.53
C TRP A 215 -10.10 11.94 -9.58
N ASP A 216 -11.31 11.97 -10.10
CA ASP A 216 -12.54 12.17 -9.32
C ASP A 216 -12.77 10.99 -8.36
N HIS A 217 -12.47 9.76 -8.79
CA HIS A 217 -12.49 8.58 -7.93
C HIS A 217 -11.52 8.73 -6.75
N VAL A 218 -10.25 9.05 -7.01
CA VAL A 218 -9.23 9.27 -5.97
C VAL A 218 -9.62 10.42 -5.03
N LEU A 219 -10.06 11.55 -5.58
CA LEU A 219 -10.46 12.72 -4.79
C LEU A 219 -11.66 12.45 -3.90
N GLY A 220 -12.62 11.63 -4.36
CA GLY A 220 -13.77 11.23 -3.55
C GLY A 220 -13.35 10.53 -2.25
N TYR A 221 -12.49 9.52 -2.36
CA TYR A 221 -11.95 8.81 -1.20
C TYR A 221 -10.99 9.66 -0.36
N TRP A 222 -10.20 10.54 -0.99
CA TRP A 222 -9.32 11.45 -0.25
C TRP A 222 -10.10 12.45 0.60
N ARG A 223 -11.18 13.03 0.07
CA ARG A 223 -12.05 13.95 0.82
C ARG A 223 -12.71 13.23 1.99
N ALA A 224 -13.15 12.00 1.78
CA ALA A 224 -13.72 11.17 2.84
C ALA A 224 -12.68 10.87 3.94
N HIS A 225 -11.44 10.52 3.57
CA HIS A 225 -10.33 10.39 4.52
C HIS A 225 -10.08 11.68 5.29
N SER A 226 -10.00 12.81 4.60
CA SER A 226 -9.72 14.11 5.22
C SER A 226 -10.82 14.49 6.24
N ALA A 227 -12.07 14.09 5.98
CA ALA A 227 -13.19 14.33 6.88
C ALA A 227 -13.26 13.34 8.05
N ASN A 228 -12.92 12.07 7.82
CA ASN A 228 -12.96 11.01 8.82
C ASN A 228 -11.82 9.99 8.64
N PRO A 229 -10.60 10.30 9.10
CA PRO A 229 -9.42 9.46 8.90
C PRO A 229 -9.49 8.14 9.66
N GLU A 230 -10.31 8.07 10.71
CA GLU A 230 -10.54 6.83 11.44
C GLU A 230 -11.39 5.85 10.63
N GLN A 231 -12.28 6.32 9.76
CA GLN A 231 -13.13 5.47 8.93
C GLN A 231 -12.49 5.16 7.57
N VAL A 232 -11.83 6.13 6.94
CA VAL A 232 -11.35 6.02 5.56
C VAL A 232 -9.83 6.23 5.51
N ILE A 233 -9.15 5.20 5.01
CA ILE A 233 -7.70 5.00 4.89
C ILE A 233 -6.94 4.96 6.23
N GLY A 234 -6.02 4.02 6.35
CA GLY A 234 -5.07 4.01 7.46
C GLY A 234 -3.71 3.57 6.98
N MET A 235 -2.74 4.47 7.06
CA MET A 235 -1.34 4.07 7.14
C MET A 235 -1.23 3.05 8.29
N ARG A 236 -0.51 1.94 8.08
CA ARG A 236 -0.43 0.80 9.02
C ARG A 236 -1.75 -0.01 9.11
N LEU A 237 -2.05 -0.74 8.02
CA LEU A 237 -3.25 -1.57 7.81
C LEU A 237 -3.75 -2.29 9.07
N ALA A 238 -2.90 -3.09 9.72
CA ALA A 238 -3.27 -3.89 10.90
C ALA A 238 -3.82 -3.05 12.05
N LYS A 239 -3.21 -1.88 12.34
CA LYS A 239 -3.70 -0.97 13.37
C LYS A 239 -5.04 -0.36 12.97
N PHE A 240 -5.16 0.08 11.73
CA PHE A 240 -6.36 0.73 11.21
C PHE A 240 -7.59 -0.17 11.26
N VAL A 241 -7.44 -1.44 10.88
CA VAL A 241 -8.54 -2.42 10.90
C VAL A 241 -8.80 -3.02 12.29
N GLY A 242 -8.18 -2.50 13.34
CA GLY A 242 -8.39 -2.96 14.71
C GLY A 242 -7.73 -4.30 15.04
N CYS A 243 -6.74 -4.73 14.26
CA CYS A 243 -6.02 -5.99 14.45
C CYS A 243 -4.50 -5.76 14.59
N PRO A 244 -4.03 -4.89 15.51
CA PRO A 244 -2.59 -4.63 15.69
C PRO A 244 -1.83 -5.93 16.00
N PHE A 245 -0.57 -5.99 15.61
CA PHE A 245 0.30 -7.12 15.97
C PHE A 245 0.72 -7.01 17.44
N SER A 246 0.70 -8.13 18.15
CA SER A 246 1.24 -8.22 19.51
C SER A 246 2.78 -8.29 19.50
N VAL A 247 3.40 -8.07 20.65
CA VAL A 247 4.87 -8.18 20.78
C VAL A 247 5.34 -9.58 20.42
N GLU A 248 4.59 -10.60 20.83
CA GLU A 248 4.88 -12.01 20.53
C GLU A 248 4.79 -12.29 19.02
N GLU A 249 3.77 -11.73 18.34
CA GLU A 249 3.63 -11.82 16.89
C GLU A 249 4.79 -11.12 16.15
N GLU A 250 5.27 -9.99 16.68
CA GLU A 250 6.45 -9.30 16.14
C GLU A 250 7.75 -10.07 16.37
N GLU A 251 7.92 -10.71 17.53
CA GLU A 251 9.09 -11.54 17.86
C GLU A 251 9.21 -12.76 16.94
N VAL A 252 8.09 -13.40 16.59
CA VAL A 252 8.06 -14.52 15.64
C VAL A 252 8.00 -14.05 14.17
N CYS A 253 8.19 -12.76 13.92
CA CYS A 253 8.21 -12.18 12.56
C CYS A 253 6.93 -12.45 11.74
N ALA A 254 5.75 -12.46 12.39
CA ALA A 254 4.47 -12.72 11.72
C ALA A 254 4.17 -11.73 10.60
N VAL A 255 4.63 -10.48 10.74
CA VAL A 255 4.53 -9.45 9.69
C VAL A 255 5.30 -9.87 8.44
N ASP A 256 6.54 -10.33 8.58
CA ASP A 256 7.36 -10.78 7.45
C ASP A 256 6.75 -12.01 6.78
N ALA A 257 6.18 -12.92 7.57
CA ALA A 257 5.50 -14.10 7.03
C ALA A 257 4.29 -13.72 6.16
N ILE A 258 3.46 -12.77 6.62
CA ILE A 258 2.32 -12.25 5.83
C ILE A 258 2.80 -11.51 4.58
N VAL A 259 3.84 -10.68 4.70
CA VAL A 259 4.42 -9.96 3.55
C VAL A 259 4.96 -10.93 2.51
N LYS A 260 5.67 -11.98 2.94
CA LYS A 260 6.18 -13.03 2.07
C LYS A 260 5.06 -13.82 1.40
N LEU A 261 4.03 -14.20 2.15
CA LEU A 261 2.84 -14.88 1.63
C LEU A 261 2.13 -14.03 0.56
N CYS A 262 2.03 -12.72 0.80
CA CYS A 262 1.38 -11.78 -0.10
C CYS A 262 2.32 -11.17 -1.15
N SER A 263 3.56 -11.66 -1.27
CA SER A 263 4.52 -11.13 -2.24
C SER A 263 4.09 -11.50 -3.66
N PHE A 264 4.49 -10.70 -4.63
CA PHE A 264 4.15 -10.95 -6.03
C PHE A 264 4.69 -12.31 -6.49
N GLU A 265 5.94 -12.62 -6.13
CA GLU A 265 6.63 -13.88 -6.47
C GLU A 265 5.95 -15.09 -5.86
N HIS A 266 5.54 -14.99 -4.59
CA HIS A 266 4.85 -16.09 -3.93
C HIS A 266 3.46 -16.30 -4.52
N MET A 267 2.64 -15.24 -4.60
CA MET A 267 1.26 -15.34 -5.08
C MET A 267 1.18 -15.82 -6.53
N THR A 268 2.12 -15.42 -7.40
CA THR A 268 2.19 -15.92 -8.78
C THR A 268 2.57 -17.40 -8.86
N GLY A 269 3.30 -17.92 -7.87
CA GLY A 269 3.70 -19.31 -7.76
C GLY A 269 2.59 -20.27 -7.31
N LEU A 270 1.51 -19.76 -6.70
CA LEU A 270 0.41 -20.56 -6.14
C LEU A 270 -0.45 -21.23 -7.21
N GLU A 271 -0.91 -22.45 -6.93
CA GLU A 271 -1.83 -23.20 -7.82
C GLU A 271 -3.17 -22.48 -7.98
N ALA A 272 -3.67 -21.85 -6.91
CA ALA A 272 -4.86 -21.00 -6.96
C ALA A 272 -4.70 -19.82 -7.95
N THR A 273 -3.47 -19.39 -8.24
CA THR A 273 -3.21 -18.36 -9.25
C THR A 273 -2.99 -18.95 -10.64
N LYS A 274 -2.21 -20.02 -10.75
CA LYS A 274 -1.86 -20.63 -12.05
C LYS A 274 -3.05 -21.29 -12.74
N GLY A 275 -3.83 -22.06 -11.99
CA GLY A 275 -4.98 -22.82 -12.51
C GLY A 275 -6.34 -22.32 -12.05
N GLY A 276 -6.38 -21.42 -11.05
CA GLY A 276 -7.63 -20.91 -10.51
C GLY A 276 -8.37 -19.95 -11.44
N LYS A 277 -9.67 -19.81 -11.18
CA LYS A 277 -10.59 -19.00 -11.97
C LYS A 277 -11.51 -18.23 -11.04
N THR A 278 -11.76 -16.97 -11.38
CA THR A 278 -12.71 -16.11 -10.67
C THR A 278 -13.91 -15.82 -11.57
N GLU A 279 -15.12 -16.08 -11.08
CA GLU A 279 -16.36 -15.67 -11.74
C GLU A 279 -16.65 -14.18 -11.47
N LEU A 280 -16.84 -13.41 -12.54
CA LEU A 280 -17.26 -12.01 -12.49
C LEU A 280 -18.46 -11.80 -13.41
N THR A 281 -19.16 -10.67 -13.29
CA THR A 281 -20.33 -10.32 -14.13
C THR A 281 -20.08 -10.36 -15.64
N PHE A 282 -18.84 -10.17 -16.08
CA PHE A 282 -18.44 -10.20 -17.49
C PHE A 282 -17.78 -11.54 -17.92
N GLY A 283 -17.96 -12.59 -17.12
CA GLY A 283 -17.51 -13.94 -17.39
C GLY A 283 -16.39 -14.42 -16.48
N VAL A 284 -15.94 -15.65 -16.74
CA VAL A 284 -14.87 -16.31 -15.99
C VAL A 284 -13.51 -15.73 -16.38
N VAL A 285 -12.72 -15.36 -15.37
CA VAL A 285 -11.37 -14.82 -15.52
C VAL A 285 -10.37 -15.78 -14.92
N GLU A 286 -9.34 -16.16 -15.68
CA GLU A 286 -8.22 -16.92 -15.15
C GLU A 286 -7.44 -16.07 -14.14
N ASN A 287 -7.13 -16.64 -12.97
CA ASN A 287 -6.50 -15.89 -11.89
C ASN A 287 -5.12 -15.34 -12.29
N SER A 288 -4.41 -16.05 -13.16
CA SER A 288 -3.15 -15.62 -13.79
C SER A 288 -3.27 -14.25 -14.49
N SER A 289 -4.46 -13.88 -14.96
CA SER A 289 -4.69 -12.58 -15.62
C SER A 289 -4.69 -11.39 -14.67
N PHE A 290 -4.79 -11.61 -13.36
CA PHE A 290 -4.62 -10.56 -12.35
C PHE A 290 -3.14 -10.21 -12.10
N PHE A 291 -2.22 -11.05 -12.55
CA PHE A 291 -0.78 -10.90 -12.38
C PHE A 291 -0.10 -10.57 -13.71
N ARG A 292 0.84 -9.62 -13.70
CA ARG A 292 1.55 -9.20 -14.92
C ARG A 292 3.04 -8.94 -14.67
N ARG A 293 3.36 -7.79 -14.07
CA ARG A 293 4.75 -7.41 -13.74
C ARG A 293 4.97 -7.07 -12.27
N GLY A 294 3.96 -6.51 -11.60
CA GLY A 294 4.11 -6.11 -10.19
C GLY A 294 5.10 -4.96 -9.95
N GLN A 295 5.44 -4.19 -10.99
CA GLN A 295 6.46 -3.14 -10.95
C GLN A 295 5.85 -1.74 -11.06
N VAL A 296 6.56 -0.75 -10.52
CA VAL A 296 6.26 0.68 -10.64
C VAL A 296 7.02 1.26 -11.83
N GLY A 297 6.38 2.15 -12.59
CA GLY A 297 7.04 2.87 -13.69
C GLY A 297 7.02 2.14 -15.03
N ASP A 298 6.29 1.02 -15.14
CA ASP A 298 6.21 0.26 -16.38
C ASP A 298 5.53 1.05 -17.51
N TRP A 299 4.83 2.13 -17.18
CA TRP A 299 4.27 3.06 -18.16
C TRP A 299 5.31 3.65 -19.13
N GLU A 300 6.57 3.79 -18.73
CA GLU A 300 7.65 4.30 -19.58
C GLU A 300 7.91 3.41 -20.81
N ASN A 301 7.60 2.11 -20.69
CA ASN A 301 7.77 1.14 -21.78
C ASN A 301 6.64 1.18 -22.82
N HIS A 302 5.56 1.92 -22.55
CA HIS A 302 4.30 1.82 -23.30
C HIS A 302 3.75 3.17 -23.73
N LEU A 303 3.90 4.22 -22.93
CA LEU A 303 3.36 5.54 -23.24
C LEU A 303 4.40 6.39 -23.96
N SER A 304 3.94 7.17 -24.94
CA SER A 304 4.77 8.25 -25.49
C SER A 304 5.03 9.33 -24.43
N PRO A 305 6.15 10.05 -24.50
CA PRO A 305 6.43 11.19 -23.62
C PRO A 305 5.37 12.30 -23.69
N GLU A 306 4.66 12.43 -24.81
CA GLU A 306 3.56 13.38 -24.96
C GLU A 306 2.31 12.92 -24.18
N THR A 307 1.93 11.66 -24.32
CA THR A 307 0.80 11.07 -23.59
C THR A 307 1.03 11.07 -22.08
N ALA A 308 2.24 10.73 -21.64
CA ALA A 308 2.62 10.80 -20.23
C ALA A 308 2.46 12.24 -19.68
N ARG A 309 3.00 13.24 -20.38
CA ARG A 309 2.84 14.66 -20.01
C ARG A 309 1.38 15.12 -20.00
N LYS A 310 0.54 14.65 -20.92
CA LYS A 310 -0.90 14.93 -20.92
C LYS A 310 -1.55 14.41 -19.63
N ILE A 311 -1.26 13.18 -19.22
CA ILE A 311 -1.79 12.58 -17.99
C ILE A 311 -1.29 13.32 -16.75
N ASP A 312 -0.01 13.70 -16.72
CA ASP A 312 0.59 14.47 -15.63
C ASP A 312 -0.06 15.84 -15.51
N ALA A 313 -0.25 16.57 -16.62
CA ALA A 313 -0.91 17.87 -16.63
C ALA A 313 -2.36 17.80 -16.14
N ILE A 314 -3.12 16.76 -16.51
CA ILE A 314 -4.47 16.55 -15.98
C ILE A 314 -4.41 16.25 -14.48
N SER A 315 -3.45 15.43 -14.04
CA SER A 315 -3.28 15.09 -12.62
C SER A 315 -2.96 16.31 -11.77
N GLU A 316 -2.01 17.13 -12.21
CA GLU A 316 -1.67 18.40 -11.56
C GLU A 316 -2.86 19.35 -11.52
N ALA A 317 -3.60 19.49 -12.63
CA ALA A 317 -4.77 20.37 -12.70
C ALA A 317 -5.89 19.90 -11.76
N LYS A 318 -6.18 18.59 -11.72
CA LYS A 318 -7.24 17.99 -10.90
C LYS A 318 -6.92 17.97 -9.42
N PHE A 319 -5.66 17.75 -9.06
CA PHE A 319 -5.22 17.69 -7.66
C PHE A 319 -4.78 19.04 -7.09
N ARG A 320 -4.72 20.09 -7.92
CA ARG A 320 -4.41 21.46 -7.47
C ARG A 320 -5.40 21.91 -6.39
N GLY A 321 -4.87 22.35 -5.24
CA GLY A 321 -5.67 22.90 -4.14
C GLY A 321 -6.34 21.87 -3.23
N SER A 322 -6.32 20.58 -3.59
CA SER A 322 -6.54 19.51 -2.62
C SER A 322 -5.24 19.19 -1.90
N ALA A 323 -5.29 18.84 -0.61
CA ALA A 323 -4.12 18.36 0.13
C ALA A 323 -3.50 17.06 -0.46
N THR A 324 -4.09 16.48 -1.51
CA THR A 324 -3.44 15.49 -2.39
C THR A 324 -2.32 16.08 -3.23
N ALA A 325 -2.25 17.39 -3.44
CA ALA A 325 -1.06 18.03 -4.02
C ALA A 325 0.17 17.84 -3.12
N SER A 326 -0.04 17.63 -1.81
CA SER A 326 0.98 17.26 -0.83
C SER A 326 1.32 15.76 -0.87
N LEU A 327 0.47 14.93 -1.48
CA LEU A 327 0.88 13.62 -2.03
C LEU A 327 1.63 13.89 -3.34
N ASN A 328 2.75 14.60 -3.24
CA ASN A 328 3.79 14.43 -4.23
C ASN A 328 4.03 12.92 -4.32
N LEU A 329 3.74 12.34 -5.49
CA LEU A 329 4.24 11.00 -5.86
C LEU A 329 5.79 10.99 -5.98
N THR A 330 6.44 12.05 -5.51
CA THR A 330 7.84 12.16 -5.15
C THR A 330 7.99 12.40 -3.64
N VAL A 331 8.80 11.56 -3.02
CA VAL A 331 9.13 11.50 -1.59
C VAL A 331 9.52 12.87 -0.99
N SER A 332 8.76 13.38 0.00
CA SER A 332 9.22 13.90 1.32
C SER A 332 8.26 14.91 2.00
N PRO A 333 8.30 15.07 3.35
CA PRO A 333 7.14 15.48 4.17
C PRO A 333 7.29 16.83 4.91
N LEU A 334 6.16 17.40 5.34
CA LEU A 334 5.98 18.37 6.47
C LEU A 334 4.45 18.40 6.76
N GLY A 335 3.88 18.41 7.98
CA GLY A 335 4.36 18.61 9.34
C GLY A 335 3.52 19.71 10.03
N ALA A 336 2.74 19.37 11.08
CA ALA A 336 2.14 20.21 12.17
C ALA A 336 0.79 19.60 12.65
N ALA A 337 0.34 19.60 13.91
CA ALA A 337 0.88 19.90 15.24
C ALA A 337 -0.18 19.46 16.28
N LEU A 338 0.26 19.07 17.48
CA LEU A 338 -0.22 19.49 18.82
C LEU A 338 -0.02 18.39 19.90
N SER A 339 0.57 18.83 21.00
CA SER A 339 1.03 18.09 22.17
C SER A 339 0.02 18.09 23.32
N ASP A 340 0.21 17.13 24.23
CA ASP A 340 0.32 17.27 25.71
C ASP A 340 0.08 15.85 26.28
N GLY A 341 0.80 15.28 27.25
CA GLY A 341 1.78 15.74 28.22
C GLY A 341 1.54 14.90 29.49
N THR A 342 2.55 14.20 30.02
CA THR A 342 2.87 14.03 31.46
C THR A 342 3.78 12.83 31.73
N SER A 343 4.68 13.08 32.68
CA SER A 343 5.89 12.38 33.09
C SER A 343 5.69 11.26 34.11
N SER A 344 6.61 10.28 34.15
CA SER A 344 7.14 9.74 35.42
C SER A 344 8.41 8.89 35.20
N SER A 345 9.38 9.06 36.10
CA SER A 345 10.76 8.54 36.18
C SER A 345 10.87 7.01 36.36
N THR A 346 11.92 6.30 35.92
CA THR A 346 13.23 6.16 36.61
C THR A 346 14.13 5.12 35.90
N VAL A 347 15.44 5.22 36.16
CA VAL A 347 16.59 4.36 35.79
C VAL A 347 17.31 4.77 34.48
N LEU A 348 18.53 5.30 34.63
CA LEU A 348 19.40 5.69 33.52
C LEU A 348 19.94 4.43 32.79
N PRO A 349 19.66 4.28 31.48
CA PRO A 349 20.18 3.18 30.67
C PRO A 349 21.66 3.36 30.29
N PRO A 350 22.38 2.27 29.96
CA PRO A 350 23.78 2.32 29.53
C PRO A 350 23.97 3.14 28.24
N SER A 351 25.05 3.94 28.19
CA SER A 351 25.41 4.79 27.05
C SER A 351 25.52 4.00 25.73
N ILE A 352 24.89 4.52 24.67
CA ILE A 352 24.84 3.90 23.33
C ILE A 352 26.24 3.65 22.74
N HIS A 353 27.25 4.44 23.13
CA HIS A 353 28.63 4.31 22.65
C HIS A 353 29.29 2.97 23.02
N ALA A 354 28.78 2.25 24.02
CA ALA A 354 29.31 0.94 24.43
C ALA A 354 28.65 -0.25 23.72
N VAL A 355 27.67 -0.03 22.83
CA VAL A 355 26.90 -1.13 22.21
C VAL A 355 27.57 -1.61 20.93
N ASN A 356 28.12 -2.83 20.96
CA ASN A 356 28.55 -3.53 19.75
C ASN A 356 27.37 -4.26 19.11
N ILE A 357 26.75 -3.63 18.11
CA ILE A 357 25.60 -4.20 17.42
C ILE A 357 25.91 -5.48 16.61
N GLY A 358 27.18 -5.72 16.28
CA GLY A 358 27.60 -6.95 15.60
C GLY A 358 27.40 -8.22 16.43
N VAL A 359 27.28 -8.09 17.76
CA VAL A 359 26.91 -9.20 18.66
C VAL A 359 25.42 -9.54 18.56
N HIS A 360 24.60 -8.58 18.14
CA HIS A 360 23.14 -8.71 18.07
C HIS A 360 22.63 -8.96 16.64
N ILE A 361 23.35 -8.48 15.62
CA ILE A 361 23.00 -8.60 14.21
C ILE A 361 24.16 -9.26 13.46
N ASP A 362 24.08 -10.59 13.33
CA ASP A 362 25.06 -11.45 12.65
C ASP A 362 24.75 -11.67 11.16
N PHE A 363 23.73 -11.00 10.63
CA PHE A 363 23.27 -11.13 9.24
C PHE A 363 23.30 -9.78 8.50
N LYS A 364 23.47 -9.83 7.17
CA LYS A 364 23.41 -8.64 6.30
C LYS A 364 21.95 -8.29 6.05
N LEU A 365 21.56 -7.05 6.35
CA LEU A 365 20.24 -6.51 5.97
C LEU A 365 20.13 -6.54 4.45
N ASP A 366 19.17 -7.30 3.92
CA ASP A 366 18.94 -7.44 2.49
C ASP A 366 17.44 -7.21 2.22
N PRO A 367 17.08 -6.18 1.43
CA PRO A 367 15.69 -5.87 1.07
C PRO A 367 14.93 -7.04 0.43
N ILE A 368 15.63 -8.00 -0.18
CA ILE A 368 15.04 -9.14 -0.88
C ILE A 368 14.78 -10.30 0.09
N SER A 369 15.71 -10.57 1.01
CA SER A 369 15.63 -11.67 1.98
C SER A 369 14.52 -11.54 3.02
N GLY A 370 13.87 -10.38 3.13
CA GLY A 370 12.79 -10.14 4.10
C GLY A 370 13.25 -10.10 5.56
N ASN A 371 14.56 -9.95 5.82
CA ASN A 371 15.11 -9.92 7.19
C ASN A 371 15.01 -8.55 7.88
N TYR A 372 14.26 -7.62 7.29
CA TYR A 372 14.11 -6.26 7.79
C TYR A 372 13.38 -6.19 9.14
N SER A 373 12.30 -6.95 9.37
CA SER A 373 11.62 -6.85 10.67
C SER A 373 12.44 -7.49 11.78
N LYS A 374 13.15 -8.60 11.52
CA LYS A 374 14.14 -9.14 12.45
C LYS A 374 15.22 -8.11 12.81
N TRP A 375 15.79 -7.45 11.81
CA TRP A 375 16.76 -6.36 12.01
C TRP A 375 16.17 -5.20 12.81
N ARG A 376 14.95 -4.77 12.47
CA ARG A 376 14.22 -3.67 13.13
C ARG A 376 13.89 -4.00 14.58
N CYS A 377 13.48 -5.22 14.89
CA CYS A 377 13.22 -5.67 16.24
C CYS A 377 14.49 -5.65 17.10
N ILE A 378 15.61 -6.14 16.56
CA ILE A 378 16.90 -6.11 17.26
C ILE A 378 17.37 -4.67 17.48
N MET A 379 17.27 -3.81 16.46
CA MET A 379 17.59 -2.38 16.57
C MET A 379 16.70 -1.67 17.59
N SER A 380 15.39 -1.91 17.56
CA SER A 380 14.44 -1.30 18.51
C SER A 380 14.73 -1.76 19.95
N PHE A 381 15.09 -3.04 20.13
CA PHE A 381 15.51 -3.56 21.43
C PHE A 381 16.80 -2.88 21.92
N VAL A 382 17.80 -2.72 21.05
CA VAL A 382 19.04 -1.99 21.36
C VAL A 382 18.74 -0.54 21.75
N PHE A 383 17.90 0.15 20.98
CA PHE A 383 17.54 1.55 21.26
C PHE A 383 16.77 1.72 22.57
N ARG A 384 15.83 0.82 22.89
CA ARG A 384 15.16 0.78 24.20
C ARG A 384 16.14 0.57 25.34
N LYS A 385 17.03 -0.41 25.19
CA LYS A 385 18.00 -0.78 26.22
C LYS A 385 19.01 0.33 26.48
N SER A 386 19.32 1.14 25.48
CA SER A 386 20.23 2.29 25.58
C SER A 386 19.53 3.63 25.84
N GLY A 387 18.20 3.65 26.00
CA GLY A 387 17.43 4.87 26.29
C GLY A 387 17.34 5.88 25.16
N VAL A 388 17.70 5.48 23.94
CA VAL A 388 17.73 6.34 22.74
C VAL A 388 16.57 6.07 21.79
N GLU A 389 15.57 5.29 22.21
CA GLU A 389 14.40 4.97 21.39
C GLU A 389 13.67 6.23 20.89
N SER A 390 13.63 7.29 21.71
CA SER A 390 13.07 8.59 21.34
C SER A 390 13.85 9.30 20.21
N HIS A 391 15.13 8.98 19.97
CA HIS A 391 15.93 9.57 18.87
C HIS A 391 15.47 9.10 17.50
N VAL A 392 14.91 7.89 17.40
CA VAL A 392 14.55 7.28 16.11
C VAL A 392 13.03 7.32 15.87
N LEU A 393 12.23 7.38 16.94
CA LEU A 393 10.76 7.33 16.85
C LEU A 393 10.08 8.70 16.85
N VAL A 394 10.77 9.79 17.23
CA VAL A 394 10.19 11.13 17.33
C VAL A 394 10.94 12.10 16.42
N HIS A 395 10.23 12.75 15.49
CA HIS A 395 10.79 13.88 14.73
C HIS A 395 10.99 15.08 15.69
N PHE A 396 12.23 15.39 16.07
CA PHE A 396 12.56 16.65 16.75
C PHE A 396 12.81 17.77 15.72
N GLU A 397 12.29 18.97 16.00
CA GLU A 397 12.71 20.16 15.28
C GLU A 397 14.18 20.51 15.62
N PRO A 398 14.99 21.02 14.67
CA PRO A 398 16.45 21.12 14.79
C PRO A 398 16.99 22.10 15.86
N LEU A 399 16.13 22.79 16.61
CA LEU A 399 16.52 23.96 17.41
C LEU A 399 16.78 23.69 18.90
N GLN A 400 16.70 22.43 19.36
CA GLN A 400 17.02 22.05 20.75
C GLN A 400 18.00 20.86 20.85
N GLN A 401 18.97 20.78 19.94
CA GLN A 401 19.99 19.73 19.99
C GLN A 401 21.01 20.06 21.11
N THR A 402 20.92 19.34 22.23
CA THR A 402 21.97 19.37 23.27
C THR A 402 23.23 18.65 22.77
N SER A 403 24.41 18.93 23.36
CA SER A 403 25.66 18.24 23.00
C SER A 403 25.55 16.71 23.09
N GLN A 404 24.74 16.20 24.02
CA GLN A 404 24.48 14.76 24.17
C GLN A 404 23.62 14.22 23.03
N TRP A 405 22.60 14.98 22.62
CA TRP A 405 21.72 14.61 21.51
C TRP A 405 22.52 14.44 20.21
N CYS A 406 23.40 15.40 19.88
CA CYS A 406 24.23 15.31 18.67
C CYS A 406 25.18 14.11 18.68
N GLN A 407 25.71 13.73 19.85
CA GLN A 407 26.62 12.59 19.98
C GLN A 407 25.88 11.26 19.78
N ASP A 408 24.69 11.11 20.36
CA ASP A 408 23.89 9.91 20.20
C ASP A 408 23.40 9.75 18.75
N ASP A 409 22.96 10.85 18.11
CA ASP A 409 22.51 10.86 16.71
C ASP A 409 23.65 10.48 15.75
N PHE A 410 24.84 11.05 15.95
CA PHE A 410 26.04 10.69 15.18
C PHE A 410 26.41 9.21 15.33
N GLN A 411 26.30 8.66 16.55
CA GLN A 411 26.55 7.24 16.80
C GLN A 411 25.54 6.33 16.10
N ILE A 412 24.27 6.72 16.07
CA ILE A 412 23.20 5.98 15.37
C ILE A 412 23.46 6.00 13.85
N LEU A 413 23.82 7.15 13.28
CA LEU A 413 24.15 7.28 11.87
C LEU A 413 25.38 6.42 11.48
N LEU A 414 26.40 6.38 12.33
CA LEU A 414 27.56 5.49 12.17
C LEU A 414 27.19 4.00 12.15
N MET A 415 26.14 3.60 12.87
CA MET A 415 25.65 2.22 12.87
C MET A 415 24.86 1.84 11.62
N ILE A 416 24.25 2.81 10.93
CA ILE A 416 23.27 2.58 9.85
C ILE A 416 23.90 2.69 8.45
N TYR A 417 24.86 3.58 8.24
CA TYR A 417 25.35 3.89 6.89
C TYR A 417 26.58 3.06 6.46
N VAL A 418 26.67 2.82 5.15
CA VAL A 418 27.74 2.07 4.45
C VAL A 418 28.29 2.97 3.33
N GLN A 419 29.61 3.01 3.16
CA GLN A 419 30.28 3.69 2.06
C GLN A 419 30.89 2.65 1.11
N GLY A 420 30.29 2.49 -0.08
CA GLY A 420 30.63 1.40 -0.99
C GLY A 420 30.27 0.05 -0.38
N ASP A 421 31.24 -0.88 -0.33
CA ASP A 421 31.08 -2.19 0.33
C ASP A 421 31.48 -2.18 1.82
N LEU A 422 31.92 -1.03 2.37
CA LEU A 422 32.47 -0.92 3.72
C LEU A 422 31.50 -0.19 4.65
N ARG A 423 31.24 -0.73 5.85
CA ARG A 423 30.53 -0.01 6.92
C ARG A 423 31.32 1.24 7.30
N ILE A 424 30.67 2.35 7.65
CA ILE A 424 31.41 3.60 7.97
C ILE A 424 32.41 3.38 9.10
N GLY A 425 32.09 2.63 10.15
CA GLY A 425 33.07 2.33 11.20
C GLY A 425 34.34 1.60 10.70
N GLU A 426 34.23 0.76 9.68
CA GLU A 426 35.38 0.11 9.03
C GLU A 426 36.12 1.09 8.11
N TYR A 427 35.39 1.95 7.41
CA TYR A 427 35.96 3.03 6.63
C TYR A 427 36.75 4.01 7.49
N CYS A 428 36.23 4.41 8.66
CA CYS A 428 36.94 5.24 9.64
C CYS A 428 38.24 4.58 10.10
N ARG A 429 38.19 3.28 10.46
CA ARG A 429 39.39 2.53 10.84
C ARG A 429 40.43 2.50 9.72
N ARG A 430 40.00 2.26 8.49
CA ARG A 430 40.90 2.26 7.33
C ARG A 430 41.50 3.65 7.06
N LEU A 431 40.70 4.71 7.17
CA LEU A 431 41.15 6.08 6.99
C LEU A 431 42.18 6.46 8.07
N LYS A 432 41.94 6.09 9.33
CA LYS A 432 42.90 6.27 10.43
C LYS A 432 44.19 5.49 10.20
N ALA A 433 44.09 4.23 9.77
CA ALA A 433 45.28 3.41 9.49
C ALA A 433 46.15 4.01 8.38
N LEU A 434 45.54 4.52 7.31
CA LEU A 434 46.26 5.24 6.24
C LEU A 434 46.90 6.53 6.76
N ALA A 435 46.21 7.27 7.62
CA ALA A 435 46.76 8.47 8.26
C ALA A 435 47.97 8.15 9.13
N ASP A 436 47.90 7.06 9.90
CA ASP A 436 48.99 6.60 10.76
C ASP A 436 50.19 6.06 9.95
N GLU A 437 49.97 5.59 8.72
CA GLU A 437 51.03 5.26 7.79
C GLU A 437 51.70 6.51 7.19
N LEU A 438 50.92 7.55 6.88
CA LEU A 438 51.44 8.83 6.39
C LEU A 438 52.23 9.58 7.48
N ASP A 439 51.77 9.53 8.73
CA ASP A 439 52.48 10.13 9.87
C ASP A 439 53.87 9.49 10.07
N LYS A 440 53.98 8.17 9.84
CA LYS A 440 55.29 7.47 9.84
C LYS A 440 56.24 7.93 8.73
N LEU A 441 55.72 8.56 7.68
CA LEU A 441 56.49 9.17 6.58
C LEU A 441 56.75 10.66 6.81
N ASP A 442 56.53 11.16 8.03
CA ASP A 442 56.65 12.56 8.45
C ASP A 442 55.63 13.51 7.78
N GLU A 443 54.55 12.95 7.22
CA GLU A 443 53.39 13.70 6.73
C GLU A 443 52.26 13.70 7.77
N HIS A 444 52.23 14.75 8.60
CA HIS A 444 51.29 14.84 9.71
C HIS A 444 49.84 15.14 9.25
N VAL A 445 48.95 14.16 9.33
CA VAL A 445 47.51 14.32 9.05
C VAL A 445 46.75 14.64 10.35
N SER A 446 46.16 15.83 10.44
CA SER A 446 45.40 16.24 11.63
C SER A 446 44.02 15.57 11.73
N ASP A 447 43.49 15.42 12.94
CA ASP A 447 42.12 14.96 13.19
C ASP A 447 41.09 15.80 12.42
N LYS A 448 41.33 17.10 12.29
CA LYS A 448 40.49 18.00 11.50
C LYS A 448 40.44 17.58 10.03
N THR A 449 41.58 17.21 9.46
CA THR A 449 41.70 16.72 8.10
C THR A 449 40.96 15.39 7.93
N LEU A 450 41.11 14.47 8.89
CA LEU A 450 40.45 13.16 8.85
C LEU A 450 38.93 13.26 8.93
N THR A 451 38.41 14.08 9.85
CA THR A 451 36.98 14.30 10.00
C THR A 451 36.37 14.93 8.75
N LEU A 452 37.03 15.92 8.12
CA LEU A 452 36.53 16.51 6.88
C LEU A 452 36.59 15.52 5.70
N GLN A 453 37.66 14.73 5.59
CA GLN A 453 37.77 13.72 4.53
C GLN A 453 36.73 12.61 4.68
N LEU A 454 36.45 12.18 5.91
CA LEU A 454 35.38 11.24 6.19
C LEU A 454 34.03 11.79 5.71
N ILE A 455 33.66 13.00 6.10
CA ILE A 455 32.35 13.59 5.76
C ILE A 455 32.23 13.85 4.26
N CYS A 456 33.30 14.29 3.59
CA CYS A 456 33.34 14.40 2.13
C CYS A 456 33.16 13.06 1.42
N GLY A 457 33.59 11.96 2.05
CA GLY A 457 33.37 10.60 1.56
C GLY A 457 31.96 10.05 1.79
N LEU A 458 31.17 10.68 2.67
CA LEU A 458 29.78 10.30 2.94
C LEU A 458 28.82 10.80 1.84
N SER A 459 27.58 10.33 1.86
CA SER A 459 26.57 10.69 0.85
C SER A 459 26.34 12.21 0.76
N SER A 460 25.87 12.68 -0.39
CA SER A 460 25.60 14.11 -0.67
C SER A 460 24.63 14.77 0.32
N TRP A 461 23.91 13.98 1.11
CA TRP A 461 23.05 14.44 2.19
C TRP A 461 23.82 15.17 3.30
N PHE A 462 25.10 14.83 3.52
CA PHE A 462 25.96 15.46 4.54
C PHE A 462 26.78 16.65 4.02
N GLN A 463 26.60 17.03 2.75
CA GLN A 463 27.40 18.08 2.10
C GLN A 463 27.25 19.45 2.78
N VAL A 464 26.12 19.72 3.42
CA VAL A 464 25.89 20.94 4.21
C VAL A 464 26.78 20.96 5.47
N MET A 465 27.06 19.82 6.09
CA MET A 465 27.91 19.73 7.28
C MET A 465 29.38 20.03 6.97
N VAL A 466 29.85 19.70 5.75
CA VAL A 466 31.20 20.06 5.27
C VAL A 466 31.45 21.57 5.32
N LEU A 467 30.41 22.37 5.07
CA LEU A 467 30.48 23.83 5.10
C LEU A 467 30.41 24.40 6.52
N LEU A 468 29.65 23.75 7.42
CA LEU A 468 29.35 24.27 8.76
C LEU A 468 30.39 23.87 9.82
N LEU A 469 30.93 22.64 9.76
CA LEU A 469 31.86 22.12 10.77
C LEU A 469 33.16 22.90 10.91
N PRO A 470 33.79 23.41 9.82
CA PRO A 470 34.98 24.27 9.95
C PRO A 470 34.72 25.56 10.72
N MET A 471 33.46 25.99 10.85
CA MET A 471 33.05 27.22 11.54
C MET A 471 32.73 27.01 13.02
N GLN A 472 32.71 25.77 13.52
CA GLN A 472 32.47 25.49 14.93
C GLN A 472 33.71 25.76 15.78
N VAL A 473 33.50 26.34 16.98
CA VAL A 473 34.59 26.72 17.91
C VAL A 473 35.30 25.48 18.49
N SER A 474 34.56 24.39 18.71
CA SER A 474 35.12 23.08 19.05
C SER A 474 34.97 22.15 17.84
N PHE A 475 36.08 21.82 17.19
CA PHE A 475 36.06 20.95 16.01
C PHE A 475 36.00 19.47 16.43
N PRO A 476 35.14 18.63 15.82
CA PRO A 476 35.05 17.21 16.18
C PRO A 476 36.34 16.45 15.88
N ASN A 477 36.81 15.67 16.84
CA ASN A 477 37.98 14.80 16.67
C ASN A 477 37.59 13.47 16.00
N PHE A 478 38.59 12.80 15.44
CA PHE A 478 38.42 11.56 14.71
C PHE A 478 38.56 10.36 15.66
N VAL A 479 37.49 10.01 16.38
CA VAL A 479 37.44 8.81 17.25
C VAL A 479 36.12 8.06 17.05
#